data_AF-A0A0M2UTZ4-F1
#
_entry.id   AF-A0A0M2UTZ4-F1
#
_cell.length_a   1.000
_cell.length_b   1.000
_cell.length_c   1.000
_cell.angle_alpha   90.00
_cell.angle_beta   90.00
_cell.angle_gamma   90.00
#
_symmetry.space_group_name_H-M   'P 1'
#
loop_
_entity.id
_entity.type
_entity.pdbx_description
1 polymer ?
#
loop_
_entity_poly.entity_id
_entity_poly.type
_entity_poly.pdbx_seq_one_letter_code
_entity_poly.pdbx_strand_id
1 'polypeptide(L)'
;MSNELHHNIVTLPNGKVASGVVTERHDMVLLFDAKKANPNGDPDAENMPRIQPNTLKGMVTDVCLKRKIRNFFSLYKTDGNLKDNPESGYDIFIKENAILQQLMEAAPINASAKRIFIDIYKQNETAFKKGNEFWDISHRDALCQTYFDLRAFGGVISTEGPLKGSFYGQVRGPIQFSFAESLDKVLQLDATITRCCSTSEKEKKEQEKQSEGDEKTGGNRTMGENIILTMDSIERISIFLLPSLQKPALLILIWIIFFLQ
;
A
#
# COMPACT_ATOMS: atom_id res chain seq x y z
N MET A 1 31.46 -5.04 6.36
CA MET A 1 30.22 -5.24 5.59
C MET A 1 29.86 -3.87 5.05
N SER A 2 29.94 -3.69 3.73
CA SER A 2 29.60 -2.44 3.07
C SER A 2 28.15 -2.08 3.37
N ASN A 3 27.91 -0.87 3.87
CA ASN A 3 26.57 -0.29 4.07
C ASN A 3 25.95 0.19 2.73
N GLU A 4 26.39 -0.38 1.62
CA GLU A 4 25.74 -0.19 0.33
C GLU A 4 24.55 -1.14 0.33
N LEU A 5 23.37 -0.59 0.63
CA LEU A 5 22.13 -1.21 0.23
C LEU A 5 22.28 -1.58 -1.26
N HIS A 6 22.19 -2.87 -1.59
CA HIS A 6 22.30 -3.39 -2.95
C HIS A 6 21.07 -3.00 -3.81
N HIS A 7 20.73 -1.72 -3.88
CA HIS A 7 19.74 -1.20 -4.83
C HIS A 7 20.35 -0.99 -6.22
N ASN A 8 21.08 -1.98 -6.75
CA ASN A 8 21.44 -2.07 -8.17
C ASN A 8 20.21 -2.42 -9.04
N ILE A 9 19.05 -1.85 -8.71
CA ILE A 9 17.74 -2.29 -9.20
C ILE A 9 17.11 -1.19 -10.06
N VAL A 10 17.79 -0.77 -11.14
CA VAL A 10 17.18 0.12 -12.15
C VAL A 10 17.82 -0.04 -13.53
N THR A 11 18.17 -1.25 -13.98
CA THR A 11 18.41 -1.43 -15.42
C THR A 11 17.07 -1.71 -16.10
N LEU A 12 16.46 -0.65 -16.63
CA LEU A 12 15.33 -0.80 -17.53
C LEU A 12 15.75 -1.71 -18.70
N PRO A 13 14.88 -2.63 -19.14
CA PRO A 13 15.15 -3.43 -20.33
C PRO A 13 15.52 -2.53 -21.51
N ASN A 14 16.48 -2.96 -22.34
CA ASN A 14 16.95 -2.19 -23.49
C ASN A 14 15.78 -1.65 -24.33
N GLY A 15 15.76 -0.34 -24.57
CA GLY A 15 14.71 0.34 -25.34
C GLY A 15 13.47 0.76 -24.54
N LYS A 16 13.42 0.52 -23.23
CA LYS A 16 12.37 1.05 -22.35
C LYS A 16 12.85 2.33 -21.64
N VAL A 17 11.94 3.30 -21.56
CA VAL A 17 12.17 4.58 -20.88
C VAL A 17 11.31 4.61 -19.62
N ALA A 18 11.83 5.16 -18.51
CA ALA A 18 11.09 5.26 -17.24
C ALA A 18 9.78 6.04 -17.40
N SER A 19 9.76 7.01 -18.32
CA SER A 19 8.59 7.82 -18.67
C SER A 19 7.72 7.23 -19.81
N GLY A 20 7.94 5.98 -20.20
CA GLY A 20 7.12 5.31 -21.21
C GLY A 20 5.83 4.71 -20.63
N VAL A 21 4.79 4.61 -21.45
CA VAL A 21 3.62 3.75 -21.16
C VAL A 21 4.04 2.29 -21.36
N VAL A 22 3.63 1.40 -20.46
CA VAL A 22 3.93 -0.02 -20.57
C VAL A 22 2.92 -0.65 -21.52
N THR A 23 3.41 -1.19 -22.64
CA THR A 23 2.60 -1.83 -23.67
C THR A 23 2.46 -3.33 -23.46
N GLU A 24 3.43 -3.95 -22.79
CA GLU A 24 3.54 -5.40 -22.67
C GLU A 24 2.92 -5.91 -21.37
N ARG A 25 2.26 -7.07 -21.45
CA ARG A 25 1.80 -7.75 -20.24
C ARG A 25 3.00 -8.31 -19.50
N HIS A 26 3.04 -8.08 -18.20
CA HIS A 26 4.09 -8.64 -17.35
C HIS A 26 3.46 -9.47 -16.23
N ASP A 27 4.02 -10.66 -16.03
CA ASP A 27 3.72 -11.51 -14.90
C ASP A 27 5.00 -11.61 -14.05
N MET A 28 4.89 -11.41 -12.74
CA MET A 28 6.02 -11.37 -11.82
C MET A 28 5.77 -12.29 -10.64
N VAL A 29 6.83 -12.89 -10.14
CA VAL A 29 6.81 -13.60 -8.86
C VAL A 29 7.70 -12.85 -7.90
N LEU A 30 7.13 -12.52 -6.76
CA LEU A 30 7.85 -11.95 -5.66
C LEU A 30 8.00 -13.03 -4.58
N LEU A 31 9.24 -13.20 -4.11
CA LEU A 31 9.60 -13.99 -2.95
C LEU A 31 10.18 -13.06 -1.89
N PHE A 32 9.67 -13.13 -0.66
CA PHE A 32 10.26 -12.45 0.48
C PHE A 32 10.28 -13.38 1.69
N ASP A 33 11.25 -13.20 2.58
CA ASP A 33 11.37 -13.98 3.80
C ASP A 33 10.81 -13.23 5.02
N ALA A 34 10.20 -13.98 5.94
CA ALA A 34 9.73 -13.48 7.22
C ALA A 34 10.37 -14.30 8.35
N LYS A 35 11.43 -13.75 8.94
CA LYS A 35 12.19 -14.40 10.01
C LYS A 35 11.74 -13.92 11.39
N LYS A 36 11.20 -14.83 12.21
CA LYS A 36 10.77 -14.54 13.60
C LYS A 36 9.88 -13.31 13.71
N ALA A 37 9.01 -13.13 12.72
CA ALA A 37 8.17 -11.94 12.56
C ALA A 37 6.72 -12.34 12.29
N ASN A 38 5.84 -11.35 12.39
CA ASN A 38 4.47 -11.46 11.95
C ASN A 38 4.31 -10.66 10.65
N PRO A 39 4.30 -11.32 9.47
CA PRO A 39 4.25 -10.61 8.19
C PRO A 39 2.88 -9.97 7.94
N ASN A 40 1.81 -10.56 8.48
CA ASN A 40 0.43 -10.13 8.29
C ASN A 40 -0.49 -10.69 9.38
N GLY A 41 -0.85 -9.84 10.34
CA GLY A 41 -1.74 -10.21 11.43
C GLY A 41 -3.22 -10.32 10.99
N ASP A 42 -3.93 -11.23 11.63
CA ASP A 42 -5.37 -11.41 11.48
C ASP A 42 -6.13 -10.58 12.55
N PRO A 43 -6.90 -9.55 12.17
CA PRO A 43 -7.70 -8.80 13.13
C PRO A 43 -8.77 -9.67 13.82
N ASP A 44 -9.20 -10.77 13.20
CA ASP A 44 -10.21 -11.68 13.76
C ASP A 44 -9.59 -12.75 14.67
N ALA A 45 -8.27 -12.90 14.65
CA ALA A 45 -7.55 -13.91 15.42
C ALA A 45 -6.44 -13.27 16.28
N GLU A 46 -6.80 -12.22 17.03
CA GLU A 46 -5.91 -11.57 18.01
C GLU A 46 -4.54 -11.14 17.43
N ASN A 47 -4.54 -10.68 16.17
CA ASN A 47 -3.34 -10.29 15.44
C ASN A 47 -2.34 -11.43 15.19
N MET A 48 -2.73 -12.70 15.34
CA MET A 48 -1.92 -13.85 14.93
C MET A 48 -1.59 -13.79 13.42
N PRO A 49 -0.41 -14.30 12.99
CA PRO A 49 -0.13 -14.46 11.57
C PRO A 49 -1.25 -15.26 10.87
N ARG A 50 -1.73 -14.78 9.73
CA ARG A 50 -2.79 -15.50 8.98
C ARG A 50 -2.29 -16.85 8.49
N ILE A 51 -3.06 -17.91 8.74
CA ILE A 51 -2.76 -19.28 8.32
C ILE A 51 -3.98 -19.88 7.61
N GLN A 52 -3.74 -20.58 6.50
CA GLN A 52 -4.77 -21.39 5.85
C GLN A 52 -5.10 -22.63 6.68
N PRO A 53 -6.37 -22.86 7.06
CA PRO A 53 -6.73 -23.99 7.92
C PRO A 53 -6.55 -25.36 7.24
N ASN A 54 -6.62 -25.42 5.92
CA ASN A 54 -6.49 -26.67 5.15
C ASN A 54 -5.04 -27.07 4.90
N THR A 55 -4.16 -26.11 4.57
CA THR A 55 -2.77 -26.37 4.17
C THR A 55 -1.76 -26.09 5.28
N LEU A 56 -2.15 -25.35 6.33
CA LEU A 56 -1.28 -24.80 7.38
C LEU A 56 -0.17 -23.90 6.84
N LYS A 57 -0.40 -23.29 5.68
CA LYS A 57 0.50 -22.31 5.08
C LYS A 57 0.18 -20.91 5.57
N GLY A 58 1.21 -20.11 5.75
CA GLY A 58 1.09 -18.68 6.01
C GLY A 58 0.43 -17.99 4.83
N MET A 59 -0.33 -16.94 5.13
CA MET A 59 -0.96 -16.09 4.12
C MET A 59 -0.61 -14.64 4.35
N VAL A 60 -0.29 -13.94 3.26
CA VAL A 60 -0.22 -12.48 3.25
C VAL A 60 -1.22 -11.95 2.25
N THR A 61 -2.13 -11.10 2.73
CA THR A 61 -3.16 -10.51 1.87
C THR A 61 -2.53 -9.51 0.91
N ASP A 62 -3.13 -9.37 -0.26
CA ASP A 62 -2.72 -8.39 -1.25
C ASP A 62 -2.79 -6.95 -0.70
N VAL A 63 -3.82 -6.65 0.11
CA VAL A 63 -4.01 -5.34 0.74
C VAL A 63 -2.85 -4.98 1.68
N CYS A 64 -2.29 -5.96 2.41
CA CYS A 64 -1.12 -5.75 3.27
C CYS A 64 0.10 -5.29 2.44
N LEU A 65 0.38 -5.97 1.34
CA LEU A 65 1.51 -5.62 0.47
C LEU A 65 1.27 -4.29 -0.25
N LYS A 66 0.05 -4.04 -0.75
CA LYS A 66 -0.33 -2.75 -1.33
C LYS A 66 -0.16 -1.61 -0.30
N ARG A 67 -0.43 -1.85 0.99
CA ARG A 67 -0.18 -0.87 2.06
C ARG A 67 1.30 -0.58 2.23
N LYS A 68 2.17 -1.60 2.23
CA LYS A 68 3.63 -1.42 2.28
C LYS A 68 4.14 -0.59 1.09
N ILE A 69 3.64 -0.87 -0.12
CA ILE A 69 3.99 -0.09 -1.32
C ILE A 69 3.53 1.37 -1.19
N ARG A 70 2.30 1.62 -0.71
CA ARG A 70 1.81 3.00 -0.47
C ARG A 70 2.67 3.74 0.54
N ASN A 71 3.02 3.09 1.66
CA ASN A 71 3.86 3.68 2.70
C ASN A 71 5.25 4.01 2.16
N PHE A 72 5.81 3.15 1.31
CA PHE A 72 7.07 3.41 0.63
C PHE A 72 7.01 4.70 -0.20
N PHE A 73 6.06 4.83 -1.13
CA PHE A 73 5.94 6.05 -1.97
C PHE A 73 5.52 7.31 -1.19
N SER A 74 5.00 7.15 0.02
CA SER A 74 4.76 8.27 0.92
C SER A 74 6.05 8.83 1.52
N LEU A 75 7.08 7.98 1.73
CA LEU A 75 8.32 8.34 2.42
C LEU A 75 9.51 8.53 1.48
N TYR A 76 9.53 7.81 0.37
CA TYR A 76 10.65 7.76 -0.57
C TYR A 76 10.25 8.35 -1.92
N LYS A 77 11.21 8.97 -2.59
CA LYS A 77 11.13 9.38 -4.00
C LYS A 77 11.21 8.14 -4.89
N THR A 78 10.88 8.31 -6.16
CA THR A 78 11.10 7.29 -7.19
C THR A 78 12.54 6.78 -7.21
N ASP A 79 13.54 7.62 -6.93
CA ASP A 79 14.96 7.23 -6.87
C ASP A 79 15.38 6.49 -5.59
N GLY A 80 14.46 6.18 -4.67
CA GLY A 80 14.76 5.50 -3.39
C GLY A 80 15.34 6.41 -2.30
N ASN A 81 15.54 7.70 -2.57
CA ASN A 81 15.95 8.69 -1.58
C ASN A 81 14.78 9.14 -0.70
N LEU A 82 15.06 9.54 0.54
CA LEU A 82 14.04 10.10 1.43
C LEU A 82 13.44 11.38 0.83
N LYS A 83 12.15 11.56 1.06
CA LYS A 83 11.36 12.63 0.45
C LYS A 83 11.28 13.86 1.37
N ASP A 84 11.88 14.96 0.94
CA ASP A 84 11.73 16.25 1.63
C ASP A 84 10.38 16.92 1.34
N ASN A 85 9.88 16.75 0.11
CA ASN A 85 8.63 17.36 -0.37
C ASN A 85 7.81 16.36 -1.23
N PRO A 86 6.47 16.48 -1.25
CA PRO A 86 5.59 15.69 -2.12
C PRO A 86 6.02 15.78 -3.61
N GLU A 87 6.47 14.66 -4.18
CA GLU A 87 6.73 14.49 -5.59
C GLU A 87 5.40 14.50 -6.34
N SER A 88 5.33 15.33 -7.38
CA SER A 88 4.11 15.51 -8.17
C SER A 88 3.69 14.20 -8.83
N GLY A 89 2.42 13.84 -8.70
CA GLY A 89 1.83 12.63 -9.30
C GLY A 89 2.12 11.31 -8.56
N TYR A 90 2.79 11.38 -7.40
CA TYR A 90 3.06 10.27 -6.49
C TYR A 90 2.41 10.46 -5.13
N ASP A 91 1.33 11.24 -5.06
CA ASP A 91 0.58 11.32 -3.81
C ASP A 91 -0.24 10.03 -3.60
N ILE A 92 -0.61 9.77 -2.35
CA ILE A 92 -1.38 8.58 -1.95
C ILE A 92 -2.81 9.01 -1.60
N PHE A 93 -3.79 8.36 -2.21
CA PHE A 93 -5.21 8.62 -1.98
C PHE A 93 -5.69 8.00 -0.67
N ILE A 94 -5.33 6.74 -0.41
CA ILE A 94 -5.74 6.01 0.80
C ILE A 94 -4.78 6.33 1.96
N LYS A 95 -5.13 7.35 2.73
CA LYS A 95 -4.39 7.80 3.92
C LYS A 95 -5.21 7.58 5.20
N GLU A 96 -4.51 7.38 6.32
CA GLU A 96 -5.16 7.31 7.64
C GLU A 96 -5.80 8.66 7.97
N ASN A 97 -7.01 8.63 8.54
CA ASN A 97 -7.79 9.79 8.97
C ASN A 97 -8.12 10.83 7.87
N ALA A 98 -7.89 10.50 6.59
CA ALA A 98 -8.20 11.41 5.48
C ALA A 98 -9.66 11.29 5.03
N ILE A 99 -10.30 12.43 4.78
CA ILE A 99 -11.64 12.49 4.20
C ILE A 99 -11.49 12.48 2.68
N LEU A 100 -11.85 11.35 2.06
CA LEU A 100 -11.67 11.15 0.61
C LEU A 100 -12.39 12.21 -0.24
N GLN A 101 -13.55 12.68 0.20
CA GLN A 101 -14.30 13.74 -0.50
C GLN A 101 -13.48 15.04 -0.60
N GLN A 102 -12.84 15.46 0.50
CA GLN A 102 -12.02 16.68 0.52
C GLN A 102 -10.80 16.55 -0.39
N LEU A 103 -10.20 15.35 -0.45
CA LEU A 103 -9.11 15.06 -1.37
C LEU A 103 -9.57 15.18 -2.82
N MET A 104 -10.74 14.62 -3.16
CA MET A 104 -11.29 14.67 -4.52
C MET A 104 -11.67 16.08 -4.97
N GLU A 105 -12.19 16.91 -4.06
CA GLU A 105 -12.65 18.27 -4.34
C GLU A 105 -11.54 19.33 -4.18
N ALA A 106 -10.30 18.91 -3.92
CA ALA A 106 -9.19 19.82 -3.74
C ALA A 106 -9.00 20.73 -4.98
N ALA A 107 -8.75 22.02 -4.74
CA ALA A 107 -8.51 23.02 -5.79
C ALA A 107 -7.54 22.58 -6.92
N PRO A 108 -6.37 21.95 -6.65
CA PRO A 108 -5.46 21.51 -7.70
C PRO A 108 -6.06 20.43 -8.61
N ILE A 109 -6.93 19.56 -8.06
CA ILE A 109 -7.57 18.47 -8.81
C ILE A 109 -8.64 19.06 -9.73
N ASN A 110 -9.47 19.96 -9.21
CA ASN A 110 -10.47 20.66 -10.01
C ASN A 110 -9.83 21.47 -11.15
N ALA A 111 -8.69 22.12 -10.89
CA ALA A 111 -7.93 22.84 -11.93
C ALA A 111 -7.39 21.88 -13.00
N SER A 112 -6.84 20.73 -12.58
CA SER A 112 -6.32 19.70 -13.48
C SER A 112 -7.43 19.06 -14.32
N ALA A 113 -8.58 18.77 -13.72
CA ALA A 113 -9.76 18.23 -14.41
C ALA A 113 -10.28 19.21 -15.48
N LYS A 114 -10.36 20.51 -15.15
CA LYS A 114 -10.70 21.56 -16.13
C LYS A 114 -9.73 21.60 -17.29
N ARG A 115 -8.43 21.53 -17.01
CA ARG A 115 -7.39 21.53 -18.04
C ARG A 115 -7.55 20.33 -18.98
N ILE A 116 -7.66 19.12 -18.43
CA ILE A 116 -7.87 17.89 -19.20
C ILE A 116 -9.14 17.97 -20.05
N PHE A 117 -10.24 18.47 -19.48
CA PHE A 117 -11.51 18.64 -20.19
C PHE A 117 -11.37 19.57 -21.40
N ILE A 118 -10.69 20.71 -21.21
CA ILE A 118 -10.46 21.70 -22.27
C ILE A 118 -9.52 21.14 -23.35
N ASP A 119 -8.40 20.57 -22.96
CA ASP A 119 -7.35 20.17 -23.90
C ASP A 119 -7.77 18.95 -24.74
N ILE A 120 -8.45 17.97 -24.14
CA ILE A 120 -8.78 16.70 -24.79
C ILE A 120 -10.20 16.69 -25.37
N TYR A 121 -11.19 17.23 -24.65
CA TYR A 121 -12.60 17.01 -24.98
C TYR A 121 -13.29 18.22 -25.63
N LYS A 122 -12.82 19.45 -25.40
CA LYS A 122 -13.40 20.66 -26.02
C LYS A 122 -13.20 20.70 -27.53
N GLN A 123 -12.23 19.97 -28.07
CA GLN A 123 -11.98 19.88 -29.51
C GLN A 123 -13.00 18.99 -30.25
N ASN A 124 -13.81 18.20 -29.54
CA ASN A 124 -14.83 17.32 -30.12
C ASN A 124 -16.24 17.90 -29.93
N GLU A 125 -16.92 18.33 -31.00
CA GLU A 125 -18.29 18.92 -30.95
C GLU A 125 -19.35 17.99 -30.32
N THR A 126 -19.14 16.66 -30.38
CA THR A 126 -20.01 15.65 -29.77
C THR A 126 -19.86 15.57 -28.24
N ALA A 127 -18.70 15.92 -27.69
CA ALA A 127 -18.42 15.88 -26.26
C ALA A 127 -19.16 16.98 -25.49
N PHE A 128 -19.39 18.14 -26.13
CA PHE A 128 -20.13 19.25 -25.55
C PHE A 128 -21.62 18.93 -25.32
N LYS A 129 -22.21 18.07 -26.17
CA LYS A 129 -23.62 17.64 -26.06
C LYS A 129 -23.87 16.61 -24.94
N LYS A 130 -22.84 15.89 -24.49
CA LYS A 130 -22.87 14.93 -23.37
C LYS A 130 -22.02 15.40 -22.17
N GLY A 131 -22.00 16.72 -21.92
CA GLY A 131 -21.00 17.38 -21.07
C GLY A 131 -20.72 16.77 -19.69
N ASN A 132 -21.71 16.16 -19.03
CA ASN A 132 -21.51 15.53 -17.71
C ASN A 132 -20.58 14.31 -17.77
N GLU A 133 -20.69 13.48 -18.81
CA GLU A 133 -19.94 12.21 -18.89
C GLU A 133 -18.43 12.44 -19.09
N PHE A 134 -18.09 13.39 -19.96
CA PHE A 134 -16.71 13.76 -20.27
C PHE A 134 -16.06 14.55 -19.13
N TRP A 135 -16.86 15.27 -18.35
CA TRP A 135 -16.42 15.92 -17.13
C TRP A 135 -16.02 14.91 -16.06
N ASP A 136 -16.83 13.85 -15.86
CA ASP A 136 -16.52 12.76 -14.94
C ASP A 136 -15.24 12.01 -15.35
N ILE A 137 -15.09 11.74 -16.65
CA ILE A 137 -13.88 11.15 -17.22
C ILE A 137 -12.65 12.01 -16.92
N SER A 138 -12.75 13.33 -17.12
CA SER A 138 -11.64 14.26 -16.91
C SER A 138 -11.25 14.36 -15.43
N HIS A 139 -12.24 14.33 -14.53
CA HIS A 139 -12.02 14.28 -13.08
C HIS A 139 -11.31 13.01 -12.64
N ARG A 140 -11.78 11.86 -13.10
CA ARG A 140 -11.14 10.57 -12.84
C ARG A 140 -9.69 10.57 -13.33
N ASP A 141 -9.42 11.11 -14.52
CA ASP A 141 -8.06 11.13 -15.07
C ASP A 141 -7.15 12.12 -14.31
N ALA A 142 -7.68 13.26 -13.82
CA ALA A 142 -6.95 14.15 -12.91
C ALA A 142 -6.60 13.47 -11.58
N LEU A 143 -7.51 12.67 -11.03
CA LEU A 143 -7.26 11.87 -9.83
C LEU A 143 -6.17 10.84 -10.07
N CYS A 144 -6.23 10.10 -11.19
CA CYS A 144 -5.18 9.14 -11.54
C CYS A 144 -3.82 9.84 -11.78
N GLN A 145 -3.80 11.09 -12.27
CA GLN A 145 -2.54 11.82 -12.51
C GLN A 145 -1.89 12.23 -11.19
N THR A 146 -2.71 12.56 -10.19
CA THR A 146 -2.25 13.03 -8.88
C THR A 146 -1.89 11.88 -7.96
N TYR A 147 -2.75 10.86 -7.90
CA TYR A 147 -2.66 9.74 -6.96
C TYR A 147 -2.10 8.49 -7.60
N PHE A 148 -0.96 8.04 -7.08
CA PHE A 148 -0.26 6.86 -7.57
C PHE A 148 -1.02 5.56 -7.29
N ASP A 149 -1.59 5.41 -6.10
CA ASP A 149 -2.27 4.19 -5.69
C ASP A 149 -3.57 3.96 -6.47
N LEU A 150 -4.33 5.01 -6.77
CA LEU A 150 -5.48 4.94 -7.68
C LEU A 150 -5.04 4.57 -9.10
N ARG A 151 -3.91 5.09 -9.57
CA ARG A 151 -3.36 4.78 -10.90
C ARG A 151 -2.86 3.33 -11.00
N ALA A 152 -2.22 2.82 -9.95
CA ALA A 152 -1.58 1.51 -9.94
C ALA A 152 -2.55 0.37 -9.57
N PHE A 153 -3.30 0.53 -8.48
CA PHE A 153 -4.16 -0.53 -7.92
C PHE A 153 -5.64 -0.33 -8.22
N GLY A 154 -6.04 0.90 -8.57
CA GLY A 154 -7.44 1.25 -8.73
C GLY A 154 -8.14 1.49 -7.39
N GLY A 155 -9.44 1.75 -7.47
CA GLY A 155 -10.28 2.07 -6.32
C GLY A 155 -11.69 2.47 -6.74
N VAL A 156 -12.60 2.43 -5.77
CA VAL A 156 -13.97 2.91 -5.91
C VAL A 156 -14.05 4.31 -5.33
N ILE A 157 -14.29 5.29 -6.21
CA ILE A 157 -14.41 6.73 -5.92
C ILE A 157 -15.81 7.25 -6.30
N SER A 158 -16.78 6.35 -6.52
CA SER A 158 -18.18 6.69 -6.87
C SER A 158 -19.08 6.91 -5.66
N THR A 159 -18.53 6.85 -4.44
CA THR A 159 -19.30 6.90 -3.18
C THR A 159 -19.79 8.30 -2.87
N GLU A 160 -18.89 9.28 -2.87
CA GLU A 160 -19.18 10.69 -2.58
C GLU A 160 -18.29 11.61 -3.42
N GLY A 161 -18.69 12.88 -3.57
CA GLY A 161 -17.95 13.90 -4.34
C GLY A 161 -18.35 13.97 -5.82
N PRO A 162 -17.47 14.51 -6.69
CA PRO A 162 -17.81 14.86 -8.08
C PRO A 162 -18.17 13.66 -8.97
N LEU A 163 -17.85 12.43 -8.54
CA LEU A 163 -18.06 11.20 -9.30
C LEU A 163 -19.18 10.32 -8.72
N LYS A 164 -20.01 10.88 -7.83
CA LYS A 164 -21.08 10.15 -7.16
C LYS A 164 -22.05 9.50 -8.16
N GLY A 165 -22.23 8.19 -8.04
CA GLY A 165 -23.12 7.42 -8.92
C GLY A 165 -22.64 7.31 -10.38
N SER A 166 -21.45 7.82 -10.71
CA SER A 166 -20.88 7.68 -12.05
C SER A 166 -20.23 6.31 -12.23
N PHE A 167 -20.39 5.72 -13.41
CA PHE A 167 -19.66 4.50 -13.80
C PHE A 167 -18.14 4.70 -13.77
N TYR A 168 -17.70 5.92 -14.08
CA TYR A 168 -16.29 6.32 -14.11
C TYR A 168 -15.65 6.44 -12.73
N GLY A 169 -16.45 6.38 -11.66
CA GLY A 169 -15.95 6.28 -10.30
C GLY A 169 -15.45 4.89 -9.91
N GLN A 170 -15.51 3.89 -10.80
CA GLN A 170 -14.86 2.59 -10.58
C GLN A 170 -13.59 2.49 -11.41
N VAL A 171 -12.44 2.73 -10.78
CA VAL A 171 -11.13 2.67 -11.44
C VAL A 171 -10.52 1.29 -11.22
N ARG A 172 -10.16 0.60 -12.30
CA ARG A 172 -9.38 -0.64 -12.26
C ARG A 172 -7.91 -0.30 -12.50
N GLY A 173 -7.06 -0.64 -11.54
CA GLY A 173 -5.62 -0.54 -11.72
C GLY A 173 -5.07 -1.69 -12.56
N PRO A 174 -4.00 -1.47 -13.33
CA PRO A 174 -3.40 -2.53 -14.13
C PRO A 174 -2.56 -3.50 -13.30
N ILE A 175 -2.21 -3.17 -12.06
CA ILE A 175 -1.42 -4.04 -11.19
C ILE A 175 -2.34 -4.80 -10.23
N GLN A 176 -2.37 -6.11 -10.41
CA GLN A 176 -3.14 -7.03 -9.58
C GLN A 176 -2.20 -7.96 -8.83
N PHE A 177 -2.53 -8.21 -7.57
CA PHE A 177 -1.78 -9.05 -6.67
C PHE A 177 -2.65 -10.24 -6.31
N SER A 178 -2.08 -11.45 -6.30
CA SER A 178 -2.69 -12.58 -5.62
C SER A 178 -2.47 -12.47 -4.11
N PHE A 179 -3.11 -13.33 -3.32
CA PHE A 179 -2.62 -13.53 -1.96
C PHE A 179 -1.26 -14.22 -2.02
N ALA A 180 -0.35 -13.84 -1.13
CA ALA A 180 0.90 -14.55 -0.95
C ALA A 180 0.67 -15.79 -0.10
N GLU A 181 1.37 -16.86 -0.42
CA GLU A 181 1.34 -18.10 0.33
C GLU A 181 2.76 -18.54 0.66
N SER A 182 2.94 -19.08 1.86
CA SER A 182 4.20 -19.65 2.27
C SER A 182 4.50 -20.91 1.46
N LEU A 183 5.78 -21.10 1.11
CA LEU A 183 6.21 -22.33 0.43
C LEU A 183 5.98 -23.56 1.32
N ASP A 184 6.35 -23.44 2.59
CA ASP A 184 6.23 -24.48 3.61
C ASP A 184 5.15 -24.17 4.64
N LYS A 185 4.74 -25.17 5.42
CA LYS A 185 3.83 -24.98 6.55
C LYS A 185 4.48 -24.11 7.61
N VAL A 186 3.71 -23.22 8.22
CA VAL A 186 4.19 -22.32 9.26
C VAL A 186 3.54 -22.65 10.59
N LEU A 187 4.32 -22.54 11.67
CA LEU A 187 3.83 -22.69 13.04
C LEU A 187 3.99 -21.36 13.77
N GLN A 188 2.98 -20.99 14.54
CA GLN A 188 2.99 -19.79 15.37
C GLN A 188 3.72 -20.06 16.68
N LEU A 189 4.42 -19.04 17.18
CA LEU A 189 5.03 -19.01 18.49
C LEU A 189 4.51 -17.80 19.25
N ASP A 190 3.96 -18.05 20.42
CA ASP A 190 3.58 -17.00 21.35
C ASP A 190 4.79 -16.65 22.20
N ALA A 191 5.39 -15.50 21.92
CA ALA A 191 6.50 -14.97 22.69
C ALA A 191 5.97 -13.97 23.71
N THR A 192 5.90 -14.37 24.98
CA THR A 192 5.49 -13.48 26.05
C THR A 192 6.60 -12.46 26.36
N ILE A 193 6.23 -11.19 26.40
CA ILE A 193 7.13 -10.07 26.67
C ILE A 193 6.69 -9.29 27.91
N THR A 194 7.63 -8.62 28.57
CA THR A 194 7.34 -7.79 29.76
C THR A 194 7.46 -6.32 29.42
N ARG A 195 6.47 -5.51 29.81
CA ARG A 195 6.53 -4.05 29.74
C ARG A 195 6.91 -3.49 31.12
N CYS A 196 8.05 -2.82 31.19
CA CYS A 196 8.54 -2.22 32.43
C CYS A 196 7.87 -0.88 32.79
N CYS A 197 7.21 -0.22 31.83
CA CYS A 197 6.59 1.08 32.04
C CYS A 197 5.11 0.92 32.43
N SER A 198 4.66 1.69 33.42
CA SER A 198 3.25 1.86 33.78
C SER A 198 2.54 2.81 32.81
N THR A 199 1.31 2.51 32.38
CA THR A 199 0.52 3.42 31.53
C THR A 199 -0.24 4.47 32.31
N SER A 200 -0.49 4.26 33.60
CA SER A 200 -1.23 5.20 34.44
C SER A 200 -0.54 5.43 35.79
N GLU A 201 -0.82 6.58 36.41
CA GLU A 201 -0.34 6.88 37.76
C GLU A 201 -0.90 5.89 38.80
N LYS A 202 -2.06 5.29 38.53
CA LYS A 202 -2.64 4.24 39.37
C LYS A 202 -1.83 2.95 39.29
N GLU A 203 -1.52 2.49 38.08
CA GLU A 203 -0.68 1.30 37.85
C GLU A 203 0.72 1.49 38.42
N LYS A 204 1.29 2.71 38.33
CA LYS A 204 2.58 3.04 38.93
C LYS A 204 2.56 2.90 40.46
N LYS A 205 1.53 3.43 41.12
CA LYS A 205 1.37 3.33 42.58
C LYS A 205 1.13 1.89 43.04
N GLU A 206 0.46 1.07 42.24
CA GLU A 206 0.28 -0.37 42.51
C GLU A 206 1.60 -1.14 42.38
N GLN A 207 2.38 -0.85 41.33
CA GLN A 207 3.72 -1.43 41.13
C GLN A 207 4.70 -1.03 42.25
N GLU A 208 4.68 0.24 42.69
CA GLU A 208 5.52 0.74 43.79
C GLU A 208 5.13 0.09 45.14
N LYS A 209 3.83 0.04 45.49
CA LYS A 209 3.35 -0.58 46.73
C LYS A 209 3.64 -2.08 46.84
N GLN A 210 3.73 -2.78 45.72
CA GLN A 210 4.02 -4.22 45.69
C GLN A 210 5.54 -4.52 45.64
N SER A 211 6.36 -3.55 45.23
CA SER A 211 7.82 -3.69 45.18
C SER A 211 8.54 -3.61 46.53
N GLU A 212 7.88 -3.13 47.59
CA GLU A 212 8.42 -3.07 48.96
C GLU A 212 8.52 -4.45 49.65
N GLY A 213 7.99 -5.53 49.06
CA GLY A 213 7.95 -6.88 49.66
C GLY A 213 8.92 -7.92 49.09
N ASP A 214 9.51 -7.70 47.90
CA ASP A 214 10.34 -8.71 47.22
C ASP A 214 11.51 -8.06 46.45
N GLU A 215 12.66 -7.88 47.10
CA GLU A 215 13.87 -7.33 46.49
C GLU A 215 14.53 -8.27 45.43
N LYS A 216 14.08 -9.52 45.33
CA LYS A 216 14.71 -10.55 44.47
C LYS A 216 13.97 -10.83 43.16
N THR A 217 12.73 -10.37 43.03
CA THR A 217 11.90 -10.61 41.84
C THR A 217 11.43 -9.25 41.36
N GLY A 218 12.05 -8.71 40.31
CA GLY A 218 11.66 -7.40 39.75
C GLY A 218 10.14 -7.34 39.59
N GLY A 219 9.51 -6.36 40.26
CA GLY A 219 8.07 -6.33 40.53
C GLY A 219 7.15 -6.59 39.34
N ASN A 220 5.87 -6.89 39.60
CA ASN A 220 4.87 -7.28 38.60
C ASN A 220 4.80 -6.30 37.41
N ARG A 221 5.45 -6.70 36.31
CA ARG A 221 5.41 -6.01 35.02
C ARG A 221 4.16 -6.44 34.26
N THR A 222 3.59 -5.52 33.47
CA THR A 222 2.51 -5.88 32.55
C THR A 222 3.06 -6.86 31.52
N MET A 223 2.44 -8.03 31.41
CA MET A 223 2.77 -9.02 30.38
C MET A 223 2.05 -8.65 29.09
N GLY A 224 2.77 -8.70 27.97
CA GLY A 224 2.22 -8.58 26.63
C GLY A 224 2.57 -9.83 25.82
N GLU A 225 1.89 -10.02 24.71
CA GLU A 225 2.08 -11.16 23.82
C GLU A 225 2.49 -10.67 22.43
N ASN A 226 3.54 -11.27 21.88
CA ASN A 226 3.94 -11.07 20.51
C ASN A 226 3.93 -12.42 19.79
N ILE A 227 3.04 -12.55 18.81
CA ILE A 227 2.84 -13.81 18.10
C ILE A 227 3.61 -13.75 16.79
N ILE A 228 4.61 -14.62 16.65
CA ILE A 228 5.55 -14.64 15.54
C ILE A 228 5.57 -16.00 14.86
N LEU A 229 6.08 -16.05 13.62
CA LEU A 229 6.37 -17.32 12.96
C LEU A 229 7.61 -17.97 13.57
N THR A 230 7.51 -19.25 13.91
CA THR A 230 8.59 -20.06 14.52
C THR A 230 9.78 -20.28 13.58
N MET A 231 9.50 -20.52 12.30
CA MET A 231 10.48 -20.83 11.26
C MET A 231 10.54 -19.70 10.25
N ASP A 232 11.67 -19.64 9.54
CA ASP A 232 11.87 -18.73 8.42
C ASP A 232 10.89 -19.13 7.30
N SER A 233 9.82 -18.36 7.09
CA SER A 233 8.87 -18.61 6.01
C SER A 233 9.26 -17.80 4.78
N ILE A 234 9.32 -18.46 3.62
CA ILE A 234 9.43 -17.80 2.32
C ILE A 234 8.01 -17.68 1.77
N GLU A 235 7.55 -16.45 1.63
CA GLU A 235 6.25 -16.11 1.09
C GLU A 235 6.37 -15.88 -0.42
N ARG A 236 5.53 -16.56 -1.19
CA ARG A 236 5.46 -16.39 -2.65
C ARG A 236 4.18 -15.68 -3.03
N ILE A 237 4.30 -14.65 -3.85
CA ILE A 237 3.16 -13.96 -4.45
C ILE A 237 3.31 -13.82 -5.96
N SER A 238 2.19 -13.89 -6.66
CA SER A 238 2.12 -13.62 -8.10
C SER A 238 1.53 -12.23 -8.32
N ILE A 239 2.19 -11.44 -9.17
CA ILE A 239 1.79 -10.09 -9.53
C ILE A 239 1.55 -10.07 -11.04
N PHE A 240 0.43 -9.49 -11.45
CA PHE A 240 0.02 -9.38 -12.85
C PHE A 240 -0.10 -7.91 -13.22
N LEU A 241 0.57 -7.49 -14.28
CA LEU A 241 0.48 -6.17 -14.88
C LEU A 241 -0.24 -6.27 -16.23
N LEU A 242 -1.43 -5.69 -16.32
CA LEU A 242 -2.28 -5.70 -17.51
C LEU A 242 -2.28 -4.32 -18.21
N PRO A 243 -1.59 -4.17 -19.37
CA PRO A 243 -1.52 -2.92 -20.12
C PRO A 243 -2.85 -2.37 -20.59
N SER A 244 -3.83 -3.24 -20.86
CA SER A 244 -5.16 -2.83 -21.32
C SER A 244 -5.92 -1.96 -20.31
N LEU A 245 -5.55 -2.06 -19.03
CA LEU A 245 -6.10 -1.24 -17.95
C LEU A 245 -5.27 0.03 -17.70
N GLN A 246 -4.08 0.11 -18.29
CA GLN A 246 -3.27 1.33 -18.26
C GLN A 246 -3.83 2.34 -19.27
N LYS A 247 -4.08 3.56 -18.80
CA LYS A 247 -4.50 4.64 -19.71
C LYS A 247 -3.29 5.31 -20.36
N PRO A 248 -3.38 5.69 -21.65
CA PRO A 248 -2.26 6.21 -22.43
C PRO A 248 -1.66 7.53 -21.91
N ALA A 249 -2.42 8.30 -21.11
CA ALA A 249 -1.96 9.56 -20.53
C ALA A 249 -1.32 9.41 -19.14
N LEU A 250 -1.23 8.20 -18.60
CA LEU A 250 -0.94 7.95 -17.19
C LEU A 250 0.20 6.97 -17.04
N LEU A 251 1.38 7.57 -16.88
CA LEU A 251 2.66 6.94 -16.58
C LEU A 251 2.54 6.02 -15.36
N ILE A 252 2.56 4.72 -15.60
CA ILE A 252 2.84 3.76 -14.56
C ILE A 252 4.31 3.47 -14.70
N LEU A 253 5.09 4.12 -13.84
CA LEU A 253 6.50 3.82 -13.74
C LEU A 253 6.61 2.31 -13.45
N ILE A 254 7.47 1.68 -14.23
CA ILE A 254 7.99 0.30 -14.13
C ILE A 254 8.60 -0.02 -12.73
N TRP A 255 8.45 0.84 -11.74
CA TRP A 255 9.10 0.72 -10.43
C TRP A 255 8.41 -0.23 -9.45
N ILE A 256 7.12 -0.54 -9.62
CA ILE A 256 6.50 -1.63 -8.84
C ILE A 256 7.14 -3.00 -9.19
N ILE A 257 7.82 -3.09 -10.34
CA ILE A 257 8.37 -4.33 -10.90
C ILE A 257 9.57 -4.87 -10.10
N PHE A 258 10.14 -4.07 -9.18
CA PHE A 258 11.51 -4.31 -8.73
C PHE A 258 11.77 -4.12 -7.23
N PHE A 259 10.82 -3.59 -6.46
CA PHE A 259 11.08 -3.15 -5.07
C PHE A 259 10.83 -4.20 -3.98
N LEU A 260 10.48 -5.43 -4.33
CA LEU A 260 10.14 -6.44 -3.34
C LEU A 260 11.16 -7.61 -3.27
N GLN A 261 12.23 -7.61 -4.09
CA GLN A 261 13.42 -8.45 -3.85
C GLN A 261 14.35 -7.77 -2.84
#